data_AF-C5A1R9-F1
#
_entry.id   AF-C5A1R9-F1
#
_cell.length_a   1.000
_cell.length_b   1.000
_cell.length_c   1.000
_cell.angle_alpha   90.00
_cell.angle_beta   90.00
_cell.angle_gamma   90.00
#
_symmetry.space_group_name_H-M   'P 1'
#
loop_
_entity.id
_entity.type
_entity.pdbx_description
1 polymer ?
#
loop_
_entity_poly.entity_id
_entity_poly.type
_entity_poly.pdbx_seq_one_letter_code
_entity_poly.pdbx_strand_id
1 'polypeptide(L)'
;MKLLPRPKTAVMMSFSLMALYFVGIGVLSMEYPLQLVGAVFVGGIHALLGWGIYSGKEWSIGLGKYLSFVDLIFSILWMMLGVLPQGAALFFLSALVLVLLSDSEVEGEILGRV
;
A
#
# COMPACT_ATOMS: atom_id res chain seq x y z
N MET A 1 9.24 11.88 -23.86
CA MET A 1 8.24 12.18 -22.81
C MET A 1 8.35 11.11 -21.72
N LYS A 2 8.91 11.40 -20.55
CA LYS A 2 8.84 10.48 -19.39
C LYS A 2 7.52 10.74 -18.66
N LEU A 3 6.43 10.23 -19.23
CA LEU A 3 5.07 10.40 -18.71
C LEU A 3 4.73 9.44 -17.57
N LEU A 4 5.53 8.38 -17.40
CA LEU A 4 5.32 7.39 -16.36
C LEU A 4 6.20 7.72 -15.13
N PRO A 5 5.62 7.74 -13.92
CA PRO A 5 6.41 7.83 -12.69
C PRO A 5 7.41 6.67 -12.66
N ARG A 6 8.61 6.93 -12.09
CA ARG A 6 9.59 5.85 -11.89
C ARG A 6 8.96 4.74 -11.05
N PRO A 7 9.25 3.46 -11.29
CA PRO A 7 8.66 2.34 -10.56
C PRO A 7 8.74 2.50 -9.03
N LYS A 8 9.90 2.93 -8.49
CA LYS A 8 10.05 3.30 -7.08
C LYS A 8 9.00 4.33 -6.62
N THR A 9 8.78 5.38 -7.41
CA THR A 9 7.78 6.42 -7.11
C THR A 9 6.37 5.85 -7.13
N ALA A 10 6.05 4.96 -8.06
CA ALA A 10 4.73 4.32 -8.11
C ALA A 10 4.46 3.47 -6.87
N VAL A 11 5.42 2.64 -6.43
CA VAL A 11 5.30 1.85 -5.19
C VAL A 11 5.11 2.76 -3.98
N MET A 12 5.94 3.79 -3.85
CA MET A 12 5.86 4.75 -2.74
C MET A 12 4.50 5.48 -2.71
N MET A 13 4.02 5.92 -3.88
CA MET A 13 2.72 6.58 -4.00
C MET A 13 1.58 5.63 -3.66
N SER A 14 1.62 4.37 -4.08
CA SER A 14 0.61 3.37 -3.73
C SER A 14 0.51 3.18 -2.23
N PHE A 15 1.63 2.98 -1.52
CA PHE A 15 1.63 2.91 -0.05
C PHE A 15 1.10 4.18 0.61
N SER A 16 1.46 5.35 0.08
CA SER A 16 0.99 6.63 0.61
C SER A 16 -0.52 6.81 0.42
N LEU A 17 -1.06 6.41 -0.73
CA LEU A 17 -2.50 6.45 -1.01
C LEU A 17 -3.28 5.45 -0.14
N MET A 18 -2.75 4.24 0.06
CA MET A 18 -3.35 3.27 0.98
C MET A 18 -3.33 3.79 2.43
N ALA A 19 -2.21 4.39 2.88
CA ALA A 19 -2.14 5.02 4.19
C ALA A 19 -3.19 6.13 4.35
N LEU A 20 -3.28 7.04 3.38
CA LEU A 20 -4.27 8.12 3.39
C LEU A 20 -5.71 7.58 3.38
N TYR A 21 -5.95 6.52 2.61
CA TYR A 21 -7.24 5.85 2.54
C TYR A 21 -7.68 5.32 3.92
N PHE A 22 -6.80 4.59 4.62
CA PHE A 22 -7.10 4.09 5.96
C PHE A 22 -7.21 5.22 7.00
N VAL A 23 -6.41 6.28 6.91
CA VAL A 23 -6.60 7.47 7.75
C VAL A 23 -7.98 8.09 7.52
N GLY A 24 -8.44 8.16 6.26
CA GLY A 24 -9.79 8.61 5.92
C GLY A 24 -10.88 7.76 6.58
N ILE A 25 -10.73 6.43 6.56
CA ILE A 25 -11.63 5.53 7.31
C ILE A 25 -11.60 5.88 8.80
N GLY A 26 -10.41 6.04 9.40
CA GLY A 26 -10.28 6.37 10.81
C GLY A 26 -11.02 7.66 11.18
N VAL A 27 -10.84 8.72 10.39
CA VAL A 27 -11.55 10.00 10.58
C VAL A 27 -13.06 9.84 10.50
N LEU A 28 -13.56 9.03 9.56
CA LEU A 28 -15.00 8.76 9.42
C LEU A 28 -15.56 7.83 10.53
N SER A 29 -14.69 7.13 11.26
CA SER A 29 -15.05 6.16 12.29
C SER A 29 -14.75 6.62 13.71
N MET A 30 -14.70 7.94 13.97
CA MET A 30 -14.38 8.48 15.31
C MET A 30 -15.32 7.97 16.43
N GLU A 31 -16.58 7.68 16.11
CA GLU A 31 -17.57 7.15 17.06
C GLU A 31 -17.45 5.62 17.28
N TYR A 32 -16.57 4.94 16.54
CA TYR A 32 -16.38 3.48 16.57
C TYR A 32 -14.93 3.13 16.94
N PRO A 33 -14.59 3.03 18.25
CA PRO A 33 -13.20 2.96 18.70
C PRO A 33 -12.39 1.84 18.07
N LEU A 34 -12.99 0.65 17.89
CA LEU A 34 -12.28 -0.49 17.30
C LEU A 34 -11.93 -0.24 15.82
N GLN A 35 -12.83 0.37 15.06
CA GLN A 35 -12.58 0.71 13.65
C GLN A 35 -11.56 1.85 13.54
N LEU A 36 -11.65 2.87 14.39
CA LEU A 36 -10.67 3.94 14.47
C LEU A 36 -9.25 3.40 14.74
N VAL A 37 -9.09 2.57 15.78
CA VAL A 37 -7.79 1.97 16.14
C VAL A 37 -7.26 1.10 15.01
N GLY A 38 -8.10 0.24 14.44
CA GLY A 38 -7.73 -0.60 13.30
C GLY A 38 -7.28 0.21 12.09
N ALA A 39 -8.02 1.26 11.75
CA ALA A 39 -7.71 2.13 10.62
C ALA A 39 -6.40 2.91 10.82
N VAL A 40 -6.17 3.46 12.01
CA VAL A 40 -4.91 4.14 12.34
C VAL A 40 -3.73 3.17 12.29
N PHE A 41 -3.89 1.97 12.84
CA PHE A 41 -2.84 0.94 12.82
C PHE A 41 -2.47 0.53 11.39
N VAL A 42 -3.46 0.16 10.58
CA VAL A 42 -3.23 -0.27 9.19
C VAL A 42 -2.67 0.88 8.35
N GLY A 43 -3.22 2.10 8.47
CA GLY A 43 -2.69 3.28 7.79
C GLY A 43 -1.25 3.60 8.19
N GLY A 44 -0.91 3.44 9.47
CA GLY A 44 0.44 3.62 9.99
C GLY A 44 1.44 2.62 9.41
N ILE A 45 1.07 1.35 9.27
CA ILE A 45 1.93 0.34 8.63
C ILE A 45 2.21 0.72 7.16
N HIS A 46 1.18 1.13 6.42
CA HIS A 46 1.34 1.55 5.03
C HIS A 46 2.25 2.79 4.91
N ALA A 47 2.08 3.77 5.79
CA ALA A 47 2.95 4.94 5.82
C ALA A 47 4.41 4.55 6.14
N LEU A 48 4.61 3.64 7.09
CA LEU A 48 5.93 3.13 7.46
C LEU A 48 6.61 2.41 6.29
N LEU A 49 5.86 1.58 5.56
CA LEU A 49 6.36 0.92 4.35
C LEU A 49 6.70 1.92 3.25
N GLY A 50 5.81 2.88 2.97
CA GLY A 50 6.07 3.96 2.01
C GLY A 50 7.35 4.74 2.34
N TRP A 51 7.56 5.06 3.62
CA TRP A 51 8.79 5.69 4.11
C TRP A 51 10.03 4.77 3.96
N GLY A 52 9.89 3.48 4.25
CA GLY A 52 10.95 2.49 4.06
C GLY A 52 11.39 2.39 2.60
N ILE A 53 10.44 2.35 1.66
CA ILE A 53 10.69 2.34 0.21
C ILE A 53 11.37 3.63 -0.23
N TYR A 54 10.86 4.79 0.22
CA TYR A 54 11.49 6.08 -0.06
C TYR A 54 12.94 6.12 0.39
N SER A 55 13.20 5.67 1.62
CA SER A 55 14.50 5.68 2.29
C SER A 55 15.45 4.54 1.87
N GLY A 56 15.03 3.68 0.93
CA GLY A 56 15.85 2.57 0.42
C GLY A 56 16.13 1.48 1.46
N LYS A 57 15.17 1.19 2.33
CA LYS A 57 15.31 0.16 3.38
C LYS A 57 14.87 -1.21 2.85
N GLU A 58 15.77 -2.18 2.85
CA GLU A 58 15.54 -3.54 2.32
C GLU A 58 14.35 -4.26 2.97
N TRP A 59 14.16 -4.11 4.28
CA TRP A 59 13.03 -4.72 5.00
C TRP A 59 11.65 -4.31 4.42
N SER A 60 11.57 -3.12 3.82
CA SER A 60 10.31 -2.59 3.27
C SER A 60 9.85 -3.28 1.99
N ILE A 61 10.78 -3.93 1.27
CA ILE A 61 10.47 -4.68 0.05
C ILE A 61 9.76 -5.98 0.42
N GLY A 62 10.39 -6.79 1.28
CA GLY A 62 9.83 -8.06 1.72
C GLY A 62 8.50 -7.89 2.45
N LEU A 63 8.46 -7.01 3.46
CA LEU A 63 7.21 -6.72 4.18
C LEU A 63 6.16 -6.06 3.27
N GLY A 64 6.59 -5.23 2.33
CA GLY A 64 5.70 -4.61 1.34
C GLY A 64 4.97 -5.64 0.48
N LYS A 65 5.70 -6.64 -0.05
CA LYS A 65 5.10 -7.76 -0.80
C LYS A 65 4.08 -8.54 0.03
N TYR A 66 4.45 -8.92 1.26
CA TYR A 66 3.55 -9.68 2.12
C TYR A 66 2.30 -8.90 2.47
N LEU A 67 2.43 -7.63 2.86
CA LEU A 67 1.27 -6.81 3.20
C LEU A 67 0.37 -6.59 1.97
N SER A 68 0.94 -6.24 0.82
CA SER A 68 0.15 -6.05 -0.40
C SER A 68 -0.56 -7.33 -0.84
N PHE A 69 0.02 -8.51 -0.63
CA PHE A 69 -0.70 -9.76 -0.86
C PHE A 69 -1.90 -9.92 0.09
N VAL A 70 -1.73 -9.60 1.37
CA VAL A 70 -2.83 -9.60 2.36
C VAL A 70 -3.92 -8.60 1.98
N ASP A 71 -3.55 -7.38 1.59
CA ASP A 71 -4.50 -6.35 1.13
C ASP A 71 -5.27 -6.81 -0.11
N LEU A 72 -4.62 -7.52 -1.04
CA LEU A 72 -5.27 -8.08 -2.22
C LEU A 72 -6.34 -9.10 -1.82
N ILE A 73 -6.06 -9.98 -0.85
CA ILE A 73 -7.08 -10.91 -0.32
C ILE A 73 -8.23 -10.12 0.34
N PHE A 74 -7.92 -9.16 1.22
CA PHE A 74 -8.94 -8.34 1.88
C PHE A 74 -9.80 -7.56 0.90
N SER A 75 -9.20 -7.05 -0.17
CA SER A 75 -9.91 -6.30 -1.20
C SER A 75 -10.94 -7.17 -1.93
N ILE A 76 -10.61 -8.43 -2.20
CA ILE A 76 -11.53 -9.41 -2.78
C ILE A 76 -12.67 -9.69 -1.79
N LEU A 77 -12.35 -9.92 -0.51
CA LEU A 77 -13.35 -10.14 0.53
C LEU A 77 -14.32 -8.94 0.66
N TRP A 78 -13.81 -7.72 0.63
CA TRP A 78 -14.63 -6.51 0.64
C TRP A 78 -15.54 -6.38 -0.57
N MET A 79 -15.03 -6.69 -1.77
CA MET A 79 -15.86 -6.70 -2.98
C MET A 79 -16.96 -7.77 -2.88
N MET A 80 -16.67 -8.95 -2.33
CA MET A 80 -17.67 -10.00 -2.10
C MET A 80 -18.75 -9.59 -1.08
N LEU A 81 -18.41 -8.72 -0.12
CA LEU A 81 -19.34 -8.14 0.85
C LEU A 81 -20.09 -6.90 0.34
N GLY A 82 -19.92 -6.54 -0.95
CA GLY A 82 -20.63 -5.43 -1.59
C GLY A 82 -19.94 -4.06 -1.44
N VAL A 83 -18.75 -4.00 -0.85
CA VAL A 83 -17.99 -2.75 -0.62
C VAL A 83 -17.08 -2.48 -1.83
N LEU A 84 -17.69 -2.35 -3.01
CA LEU A 84 -17.00 -2.41 -4.31
C LEU A 84 -15.97 -1.30 -4.55
N PRO A 85 -16.26 0.01 -4.36
CA PRO A 85 -15.27 1.06 -4.63
C PRO A 85 -14.00 0.93 -3.77
N GLN A 86 -14.20 0.64 -2.50
CA GLN A 86 -13.14 0.46 -1.50
C GLN A 86 -12.28 -0.77 -1.82
N GLY A 87 -12.94 -1.90 -2.08
CA GLY A 87 -12.27 -3.13 -2.48
C GLY A 87 -11.52 -2.96 -3.81
N ALA A 88 -12.12 -2.37 -4.84
CA ALA A 88 -11.46 -2.15 -6.12
C ALA A 88 -10.22 -1.25 -6.01
N ALA A 89 -10.29 -0.18 -5.22
CA ALA A 89 -9.16 0.71 -4.98
C ALA A 89 -8.00 -0.01 -4.28
N LEU A 90 -8.29 -0.75 -3.20
CA LEU A 90 -7.29 -1.52 -2.46
C LEU A 90 -6.71 -2.65 -3.32
N PHE A 91 -7.54 -3.32 -4.12
CA PHE A 91 -7.11 -4.37 -5.06
C PHE A 91 -6.11 -3.80 -6.07
N PHE A 92 -6.44 -2.68 -6.71
CA PHE A 92 -5.60 -2.08 -7.74
C PHE A 92 -4.24 -1.63 -7.17
N LEU A 93 -4.24 -0.92 -6.04
CA LEU A 93 -3.01 -0.41 -5.41
C LEU A 93 -2.13 -1.55 -4.91
N SER A 94 -2.71 -2.56 -4.28
CA SER A 94 -1.97 -3.71 -3.76
C SER A 94 -1.43 -4.61 -4.87
N ALA A 95 -2.19 -4.85 -5.93
CA ALA A 95 -1.72 -5.57 -7.12
C ALA A 95 -0.56 -4.83 -7.80
N LEU A 96 -0.67 -3.50 -7.96
CA LEU A 96 0.40 -2.69 -8.54
C LEU A 96 1.69 -2.79 -7.71
N VAL A 97 1.60 -2.67 -6.38
CA VAL A 97 2.77 -2.82 -5.50
C VAL A 97 3.37 -4.23 -5.63
N LEU A 98 2.54 -5.27 -5.61
CA LEU A 98 3.01 -6.65 -5.68
C LEU A 98 3.73 -6.94 -7.00
N VAL A 99 3.18 -6.47 -8.12
CA VAL A 99 3.81 -6.60 -9.44
C VAL A 99 5.14 -5.86 -9.48
N LEU A 100 5.17 -4.59 -9.07
CA LEU A 100 6.38 -3.77 -9.16
C LEU A 100 7.48 -4.25 -8.21
N LEU A 101 7.15 -4.62 -6.97
CA LEU A 101 8.15 -5.13 -6.05
C LEU A 101 8.65 -6.52 -6.44
N SER A 102 7.91 -7.29 -7.24
CA SER A 102 8.37 -8.59 -7.72
C SER A 102 9.44 -8.49 -8.82
N ASP A 103 9.66 -7.29 -9.36
CA ASP A 103 10.72 -7.01 -10.33
C ASP A 103 12.03 -6.63 -9.61
N SER A 104 13.09 -7.38 -9.88
CA SER A 104 14.41 -7.18 -9.27
C SER A 104 15.06 -5.85 -9.68
N GLU A 105 14.71 -5.28 -10.83
CA GLU A 105 15.21 -3.95 -11.25
C GLU A 105 14.59 -2.86 -10.36
N VAL A 106 13.31 -2.99 -10.02
CA VAL A 106 12.61 -2.05 -9.13
C VAL A 106 13.15 -2.15 -7.71
N GLU A 107 13.44 -3.36 -7.23
CA GLU A 107 14.14 -3.55 -5.95
C GLU A 107 15.53 -2.89 -5.97
N GLY A 108 16.27 -3.07 -7.07
CA GLY A 108 17.56 -2.43 -7.30
C GLY A 108 17.47 -0.89 -7.25
N GLU A 109 16.48 -0.31 -7.92
CA GLU A 109 16.21 1.14 -7.89
C GLU A 109 15.87 1.64 -6.47
N ILE A 110 15.07 0.89 -5.71
CA ILE A 110 14.72 1.23 -4.32
C ILE A 110 15.97 1.29 -3.46
N LEU A 111 16.84 0.29 -3.59
CA LEU A 111 18.08 0.15 -2.82
C LEU A 111 19.23 1.03 -3.33
N GLY A 112 19.03 1.78 -4.42
CA GLY A 112 20.07 2.63 -5.02
C GLY A 112 21.21 1.84 -5.66
N ARG A 113 20.93 0.61 -6.12
CA ARG A 113 21.89 -0.30 -6.77
C ARG A 113 21.87 -0.18 -8.31
N VAL A 114 20.87 0.53 -8.86
CA VAL A 114 20.62 0.73 -10.30
C VAL A 114 20.27 2.19 -10.58
#